data_AF-A0A8T5LD51-F1
#
_entry.id   AF-A0A8T5LD51-F1
#
_cell.length_a   1.000
_cell.length_b   1.000
_cell.length_c   1.000
_cell.angle_alpha   90.00
_cell.angle_beta   90.00
_cell.angle_gamma   90.00
#
_symmetry.space_group_name_H-M   'P 1'
#
loop_
_entity.id
_entity.type
_entity.pdbx_description
1 polymer ?
#
loop_
_entity_poly.entity_id
_entity_poly.type
_entity_poly.pdbx_seq_one_letter_code
_entity_poly.pdbx_strand_id
1 'polypeptide(L)' 'MATTIQISKELLKKLQNMKIHAKESYEDLIWDLIEDRMEFSDETKKNIAESEKDIKEGRTVSFEEVKKRLGM' A
#
# COMPACT_ATOMS: atom_id res chain seq x y z
N MET A 1 -20.47 -10.64 -4.81
CA MET A 1 -20.61 -12.00 -5.39
C MET A 1 -19.23 -12.61 -5.44
N ALA A 2 -19.05 -13.86 -5.02
CA ALA A 2 -17.77 -14.54 -5.09
C ALA A 2 -17.65 -15.34 -6.38
N THR A 3 -16.45 -15.40 -6.94
CA THR A 3 -16.09 -16.28 -8.06
C THR A 3 -15.03 -17.28 -7.58
N THR A 4 -14.79 -18.33 -8.36
CA THR A 4 -13.83 -19.37 -8.03
C THR A 4 -12.65 -19.32 -8.99
N ILE A 5 -11.44 -19.33 -8.44
CA ILE A 5 -10.21 -19.59 -9.20
C ILE A 5 -9.67 -20.97 -8.81
N GLN A 6 -8.97 -21.62 -9.74
CA GLN A 6 -8.27 -22.88 -9.48
C GLN A 6 -6.77 -22.60 -9.41
N ILE A 7 -6.11 -23.15 -8.40
CA ILE A 7 -4.66 -23.00 -8.17
C ILE A 7 -4.02 -24.36 -7.89
N SER A 8 -2.71 -24.47 -8.14
CA SER A 8 -1.98 -25.69 -7.81
C SER A 8 -1.86 -25.87 -6.30
N LYS A 9 -1.68 -27.13 -5.84
CA LYS A 9 -1.39 -27.43 -4.43
C LYS A 9 -0.11 -26.77 -3.95
N GLU A 10 0.86 -26.57 -4.84
CA GLU A 10 2.11 -25.88 -4.53
C GLU A 10 1.87 -24.39 -4.27
N LEU A 11 1.09 -23.72 -5.14
CA LEU A 11 0.75 -22.31 -4.95
C LEU A 11 -0.04 -22.11 -3.65
N LEU A 12 -1.00 -22.98 -3.36
CA LEU A 12 -1.76 -22.91 -2.10
C LEU A 12 -0.84 -22.96 -0.86
N LYS A 13 0.15 -23.85 -0.85
CA LYS A 13 1.13 -23.94 0.25
C LYS A 13 1.99 -22.67 0.35
N LYS A 14 2.37 -22.08 -0.78
CA LYS A 14 3.10 -20.80 -0.77
C LYS A 14 2.24 -19.69 -0.18
N LEU A 15 0.99 -19.54 -0.62
CA LEU A 15 0.06 -18.55 -0.08
C LEU A 15 -0.20 -18.74 1.42
N GLN A 16 -0.26 -19.99 1.91
CA GLN A 16 -0.38 -20.26 3.35
C GLN A 16 0.79 -19.71 4.16
N ASN A 17 2.02 -19.87 3.66
CA ASN A 17 3.22 -19.39 4.33
C ASN A 17 3.39 -17.86 4.25
N MET A 18 2.70 -17.22 3.30
CA MET A 18 2.72 -15.78 3.11
C MET A 18 1.74 -15.05 4.02
N LYS A 19 0.85 -15.78 4.71
CA LYS A 19 -0.12 -15.14 5.60
C LYS A 19 0.56 -14.42 6.75
N ILE A 20 0.20 -13.16 6.97
CA ILE A 20 0.71 -12.36 8.09
C ILE A 20 0.13 -12.88 9.41
N HIS A 21 -1.13 -13.32 9.38
CA HIS A 21 -1.78 -13.94 10.52
C HIS A 21 -2.73 -15.08 10.12
N ALA A 22 -2.94 -16.04 11.04
CA ALA A 22 -3.68 -17.28 10.76
C ALA A 22 -5.11 -17.06 10.22
N LYS A 23 -5.75 -15.94 10.56
CA LYS A 23 -7.13 -15.61 10.17
C LYS A 23 -7.25 -14.79 8.87
N GLU A 24 -6.14 -14.48 8.21
CA GLU A 24 -6.14 -13.71 6.96
C GLU A 24 -6.85 -14.51 5.87
N SER A 25 -7.72 -13.86 5.10
CA SER A 25 -8.37 -14.53 3.98
C SER A 25 -7.39 -14.64 2.81
N TYR A 26 -7.60 -15.61 1.91
CA TYR A 26 -6.79 -15.64 0.68
C TYR A 26 -7.14 -14.48 -0.25
N GLU A 27 -8.34 -13.92 -0.15
CA GLU A 27 -8.76 -12.74 -0.92
C GLU A 27 -7.89 -11.55 -0.55
N ASP A 28 -7.80 -11.22 0.75
CA ASP A 28 -7.00 -10.09 1.25
C ASP A 28 -5.53 -10.26 0.88
N LEU A 29 -4.97 -11.45 1.14
CA LEU A 29 -3.59 -11.75 0.79
C LEU A 29 -3.33 -11.62 -0.72
N ILE A 30 -4.26 -12.03 -1.58
CA ILE A 30 -4.10 -11.89 -3.03
C ILE A 30 -4.20 -10.42 -3.44
N TRP A 31 -5.10 -9.64 -2.83
CA TRP A 31 -5.19 -8.20 -3.07
C TRP A 31 -3.90 -7.47 -2.73
N ASP A 32 -3.33 -7.74 -1.55
CA ASP A 32 -2.06 -7.16 -1.12
C ASP A 32 -0.92 -7.49 -2.11
N LEU A 33 -0.91 -8.71 -2.66
CA LEU A 33 0.10 -9.12 -3.63
C LEU A 33 -0.04 -8.48 -5.01
N ILE A 34 -1.25 -8.04 -5.38
CA ILE A 34 -1.47 -7.38 -6.66
C ILE A 34 -1.43 -5.85 -6.54
N GLU A 35 -1.56 -5.30 -5.33
CA GLU A 35 -1.55 -3.86 -5.07
C GLU A 35 -0.35 -3.15 -5.71
N ASP A 36 0.86 -3.71 -5.57
CA ASP A 36 2.10 -3.19 -6.17
C ASP A 36 2.08 -3.07 -7.70
N ARG A 37 1.18 -3.81 -8.36
CA ARG A 37 1.02 -3.80 -9.83
C ARG A 37 -0.15 -2.93 -10.28
N MET A 38 -0.95 -2.45 -9.34
CA MET A 38 -2.05 -1.56 -9.66
C MET A 38 -1.52 -0.15 -9.89
N GLU A 39 -2.25 0.59 -10.71
CA GLU A 39 -2.00 2.00 -10.88
C GLU A 39 -2.48 2.76 -9.64
N PHE A 40 -1.76 3.81 -9.26
CA PHE A 40 -2.18 4.66 -8.15
C PHE A 40 -3.55 5.29 -8.46
N SER A 41 -4.35 5.47 -7.41
CA SER A 41 -5.61 6.21 -7.53
C SER A 41 -5.35 7.63 -8.07
N ASP A 42 -6.34 8.21 -8.75
CA ASP A 42 -6.24 9.58 -9.26
C ASP A 42 -5.98 10.59 -8.13
N GLU A 43 -6.53 10.34 -6.94
CA GLU A 43 -6.27 11.13 -5.74
C GLU A 43 -4.80 11.03 -5.30
N THR A 44 -4.26 9.82 -5.23
CA THR A 44 -2.84 9.58 -4.89
C THR A 44 -1.93 10.27 -5.90
N LYS A 45 -2.20 10.16 -7.20
CA LYS A 45 -1.44 10.84 -8.26
C LYS A 45 -1.48 12.36 -8.11
N LYS A 46 -2.65 12.93 -7.79
CA LYS A 46 -2.80 14.36 -7.55
C LYS A 46 -1.99 14.82 -6.33
N ASN A 47 -2.04 14.07 -5.23
CA ASN A 47 -1.30 14.37 -4.01
C ASN A 47 0.23 14.32 -4.24
N ILE A 48 0.70 13.36 -5.05
CA ILE A 48 2.11 13.28 -5.46
C ILE A 48 2.50 14.54 -6.26
N ALA A 49 1.71 14.90 -7.28
CA ALA A 49 1.99 16.07 -8.11
C ALA A 49 2.01 17.39 -7.30
N GLU A 50 1.11 17.53 -6.32
CA GLU A 50 1.11 18.67 -5.40
C GLU A 50 2.36 18.68 -4.51
N SER A 51 2.74 17.52 -3.96
CA SER A 51 3.94 17.38 -3.14
C SER A 51 5.22 17.72 -3.91
N GLU A 52 5.33 17.28 -5.17
CA GLU A 52 6.46 17.62 -6.04
C GLU A 52 6.55 19.13 -6.30
N LYS A 53 5.41 19.79 -6.48
CA LYS A 53 5.33 21.25 -6.63
C LYS A 53 5.78 21.95 -5.34
N ASP A 54 5.32 21.49 -4.19
CA ASP A 54 5.68 22.05 -2.88
C ASP A 54 7.18 21.94 -2.62
N ILE A 55 7.78 20.78 -2.95
CA ILE A 55 9.24 20.58 -2.88
C ILE A 55 9.97 21.57 -3.79
N LYS A 56 9.51 21.73 -5.03
CA LYS A 56 10.12 22.64 -6.00
C LYS A 56 10.03 24.11 -5.57
N GLU A 57 8.95 24.49 -4.91
CA GLU A 57 8.73 25.84 -4.40
C GLU A 57 9.33 26.09 -3.02
N GLY A 58 9.98 25.07 -2.41
CA GLY A 58 10.57 25.16 -1.08
C GLY A 58 9.55 25.22 0.05
N ARG A 59 8.29 24.83 -0.21
CA ARG A 59 7.22 24.71 0.78
C ARG A 59 7.35 23.43 1.61
N THR A 60 8.57 23.15 2.09
CA THR A 60 8.88 21.99 2.93
C THR A 60 9.23 22.43 4.33
N VAL A 61 9.03 21.54 5.30
CA VAL A 61 9.38 21.76 6.71
C VAL A 61 10.39 20.71 7.14
N SER A 62 11.32 21.10 8.01
CA SER A 62 12.28 20.14 8.56
C SER A 62 11.59 19.17 9.51
N PHE A 63 12.14 17.97 9.64
CA PHE A 63 11.63 16.97 10.58
C PHE A 63 11.61 17.48 12.03
N GLU A 64 12.61 18.28 12.43
CA GLU A 64 12.63 18.90 13.76
C GLU A 64 11.49 19.89 13.97
N GLU A 65 11.14 20.65 12.94
CA GLU A 65 10.03 21.60 13.01
C GLU A 65 8.68 20.88 13.07
N VAL A 66 8.53 19.79 12.33
CA VAL A 66 7.35 18.91 12.42
C VAL A 66 7.19 18.37 13.84
N LYS A 67 8.27 17.85 14.46
CA LYS A 67 8.24 17.38 15.85
C LYS A 67 7.77 18.46 16.83
N LYS A 68 8.34 19.66 16.74
CA LYS A 68 7.95 20.80 17.57
C LYS A 68 6.47 21.16 17.41
N ARG A 69 5.94 21.17 16.18
CA ARG A 69 4.52 21.45 15.89
C ARG A 69 3.59 20.38 16.45
N LEU A 70 4.03 19.12 16.48
CA LEU A 70 3.26 17.98 16.98
C LEU A 70 3.46 17.71 18.49
N GLY A 71 4.32 18.47 19.18
CA GLY A 71 4.61 18.28 20.60
C GLY A 71 5.41 17.01 20.91
N MET A 72 6.23 16.54 19.96
CA MET A 72 7.09 15.35 20.06
C MET A 72 8.56 15.70 20.32
#